data_AF-A4N2I4-F1
#
_entry.id   AF-A4N2I4-F1
#
_cell.length_a   1.000
_cell.length_b   1.000
_cell.length_c   1.000
_cell.angle_alpha   90.00
_cell.angle_beta   90.00
_cell.angle_gamma   90.00
#
_symmetry.space_group_name_H-M   'P 1'
#
loop_
_entity.id
_entity.type
_entity.pdbx_description
1 polymer ?
#
loop_
_entity_poly.entity_id
_entity_poly.type
_entity_poly.pdbx_seq_one_letter_code
_entity_poly.pdbx_strand_id
1 'polypeptide(L)'
;MGLIGSKGISFFRSFGFNIKGQLSGLGDTPVLEELIGVANTMFDAYRNGEIDAVYIAYNKFVNTMSQKPVVQQLVPLPESKDDHLNERQQTWDYLYEPEPKVLLDSLLVRYLESQIYQAVVDNLASEQAARMVAMKAATDNAGNLINDLRLVYNKARQASITNELNEIVAGAAAI
;
A
#
# COMPACT_ATOMS: atom_id res chain seq x y z
N MET A 1 3.39 6.74 -17.11
CA MET A 1 3.28 6.16 -15.75
C MET A 1 1.90 5.54 -15.58
N GLY A 2 1.82 4.34 -14.99
CA GLY A 2 0.57 3.70 -14.57
C GLY A 2 0.38 3.87 -13.06
N LEU A 3 -0.82 4.23 -12.61
CA LEU A 3 -1.12 4.43 -11.20
C LEU A 3 -2.25 3.54 -10.73
N ILE A 4 -2.08 2.92 -9.57
CA ILE A 4 -3.07 2.05 -8.94
C ILE A 4 -3.36 2.63 -7.55
N GLY A 5 -4.62 2.96 -7.28
CA GLY A 5 -5.09 3.53 -6.03
C GLY A 5 -5.27 5.06 -6.06
N SER A 6 -6.29 5.53 -5.33
CA SER A 6 -6.70 6.95 -5.31
C SER A 6 -5.64 7.87 -4.70
N LYS A 7 -4.93 7.44 -3.65
CA LYS A 7 -3.87 8.25 -3.02
C LYS A 7 -2.71 8.55 -3.97
N GLY A 8 -2.25 7.55 -4.72
CA GLY A 8 -1.19 7.72 -5.70
C GLY A 8 -1.63 8.65 -6.83
N ILE A 9 -2.84 8.46 -7.36
CA ILE A 9 -3.41 9.33 -8.41
C ILE A 9 -3.46 10.79 -7.95
N SER A 10 -4.01 11.07 -6.77
CA SER A 10 -4.09 12.44 -6.23
C SER A 10 -2.72 13.05 -6.00
N PHE A 11 -1.76 12.28 -5.49
CA PHE A 11 -0.39 12.73 -5.27
C PHE A 11 0.31 13.08 -6.59
N PHE A 12 0.42 12.15 -7.54
CA PHE A 12 1.16 12.42 -8.77
C PHE A 12 0.48 13.45 -9.67
N ARG A 13 -0.85 13.58 -9.60
CA ARG A 13 -1.60 14.63 -10.30
C ARG A 13 -1.26 16.02 -9.76
N SER A 14 -1.09 16.19 -8.45
CA SER A 14 -0.74 17.51 -7.88
C SER A 14 0.67 17.98 -8.28
N PHE A 15 1.56 17.05 -8.65
CA PHE A 15 2.90 17.35 -9.16
C PHE A 15 2.99 17.48 -10.71
N GLY A 16 1.87 17.32 -11.43
CA GLY A 16 1.84 17.52 -12.88
C GLY A 16 2.49 16.39 -13.71
N PHE A 17 2.61 15.18 -13.17
CA PHE A 17 3.16 14.04 -13.91
C PHE A 17 2.21 13.54 -15.01
N ASN A 18 2.77 13.01 -16.10
CA ASN A 18 2.00 12.40 -17.19
C ASN A 18 1.54 10.97 -16.84
N ILE A 19 0.25 10.84 -16.53
CA ILE A 19 -0.41 9.58 -16.16
C ILE A 19 -0.99 8.95 -17.42
N LYS A 20 -0.38 7.87 -17.91
CA LYS A 20 -0.84 7.13 -19.12
C LYS A 20 -1.97 6.15 -18.79
N GLY A 21 -2.05 5.66 -17.55
CA GLY A 21 -3.10 4.76 -17.10
C GLY A 21 -3.35 4.93 -15.60
N GLN A 22 -4.61 4.86 -15.18
CA GLN A 22 -4.98 4.96 -13.77
C GLN A 22 -6.12 3.98 -13.45
N LEU A 23 -6.04 3.38 -12.27
CA LEU A 23 -7.11 2.55 -11.71
C LEU A 23 -7.29 2.90 -10.24
N SER A 24 -8.55 3.00 -9.81
CA SER A 24 -8.92 3.27 -8.42
C SER A 24 -10.15 2.46 -8.06
N GLY A 25 -10.38 2.25 -6.77
CA GLY A 25 -11.61 1.57 -6.31
C GLY A 25 -11.52 0.05 -6.28
N LEU A 26 -10.31 -0.53 -6.21
CA LEU A 26 -10.07 -1.98 -6.14
C LEU A 26 -10.67 -2.67 -4.91
N GLY A 27 -11.03 -1.91 -3.86
CA GLY A 27 -11.52 -2.47 -2.60
C GLY A 27 -10.48 -3.33 -1.89
N ASP A 28 -10.95 -4.27 -1.06
CA ASP A 28 -10.12 -5.19 -0.27
C ASP A 28 -9.88 -6.55 -0.95
N THR A 29 -10.47 -6.78 -2.13
CA THR A 29 -10.33 -8.04 -2.89
C THR A 29 -10.07 -7.73 -4.36
N PRO A 30 -8.82 -7.39 -4.72
CA PRO A 30 -8.48 -7.01 -6.08
C PRO A 30 -8.64 -8.20 -7.02
N VAL A 31 -9.25 -7.97 -8.19
CA VAL A 31 -9.40 -8.96 -9.25
C VAL A 31 -8.34 -8.70 -10.33
N LEU A 32 -7.79 -9.77 -10.89
CA LEU A 32 -6.66 -9.69 -11.82
C LEU A 32 -7.03 -8.90 -13.09
N GLU A 33 -8.25 -9.10 -13.61
CA GLU A 33 -8.74 -8.51 -14.85
C GLU A 33 -8.68 -6.98 -14.84
N GLU A 34 -8.94 -6.36 -13.69
CA GLU A 34 -8.89 -4.90 -13.54
C GLU A 34 -7.44 -4.37 -13.63
N LEU A 35 -6.49 -5.13 -13.09
CA LEU A 35 -5.07 -4.77 -13.06
C LEU A 35 -4.41 -4.88 -14.43
N ILE A 36 -4.83 -5.88 -15.22
CA ILE A 36 -4.30 -6.16 -16.56
C ILE A 36 -4.47 -4.94 -17.48
N GLY A 37 -5.57 -4.20 -17.38
CA GLY A 37 -5.82 -3.03 -18.24
C GLY A 37 -4.74 -1.94 -18.12
N VAL A 38 -4.33 -1.61 -16.89
CA VAL A 38 -3.26 -0.62 -16.65
C VAL A 38 -1.90 -1.17 -17.03
N ALA A 39 -1.65 -2.45 -16.74
CA ALA A 39 -0.40 -3.12 -17.03
C ALA A 39 -0.11 -3.22 -18.54
N ASN A 40 -1.11 -3.62 -19.34
CA ASN A 40 -0.98 -3.75 -20.78
C ASN A 40 -0.61 -2.44 -21.45
N THR A 41 -1.14 -1.31 -20.96
CA THR A 41 -0.76 0.02 -21.47
C THR A 41 0.74 0.29 -21.33
N MET A 42 1.37 -0.19 -20.25
CA MET A 42 2.82 -0.06 -20.04
C MET A 42 3.61 -1.08 -20.86
N PHE A 43 3.12 -2.32 -20.96
CA PHE A 43 3.78 -3.36 -21.76
C PHE A 43 3.74 -3.06 -23.25
N ASP A 44 2.65 -2.49 -23.77
CA ASP A 44 2.56 -2.08 -25.16
C ASP A 44 3.48 -0.89 -25.47
N ALA A 45 3.60 0.07 -24.55
CA ALA A 45 4.59 1.14 -24.68
C ALA A 45 6.03 0.59 -24.75
N TYR A 46 6.35 -0.45 -23.97
CA TYR A 46 7.66 -1.12 -24.03
C TYR A 46 7.85 -1.87 -25.37
N ARG A 47 6.85 -2.63 -25.82
CA ARG A 47 6.88 -3.36 -27.10
C ARG A 47 7.05 -2.42 -28.30
N ASN A 48 6.45 -1.23 -28.23
CA ASN A 48 6.55 -0.20 -29.26
C ASN A 48 7.88 0.59 -29.21
N GLY A 49 8.74 0.33 -28.22
CA GLY A 49 10.00 1.04 -28.04
C GLY A 49 9.84 2.48 -27.53
N GLU A 50 8.69 2.84 -26.96
CA GLU A 50 8.48 4.17 -26.35
C GLU A 50 9.18 4.28 -24.98
N ILE A 51 9.40 3.15 -24.32
CA ILE A 51 10.08 3.04 -23.03
C ILE A 51 11.03 1.83 -23.04
N ASP A 52 12.17 1.98 -22.39
CA ASP A 52 13.21 0.94 -22.34
C ASP A 52 13.11 0.02 -21.12
N ALA A 53 12.28 0.38 -20.15
CA ALA A 53 12.08 -0.42 -18.93
C ALA A 53 10.74 -0.11 -18.24
N VAL A 54 10.19 -1.11 -17.57
CA VAL A 54 8.99 -1.04 -16.74
C VAL A 54 9.35 -1.47 -15.32
N TYR A 55 9.03 -0.62 -14.35
CA TYR A 55 9.21 -0.87 -12.93
C TYR A 55 7.86 -0.85 -12.21
N ILE A 56 7.74 -1.68 -11.16
CA ILE A 56 6.63 -1.65 -10.22
C ILE A 56 7.14 -1.20 -8.85
N ALA A 57 6.48 -0.19 -8.29
CA ALA A 57 6.77 0.32 -6.96
C ALA A 57 5.61 -0.05 -6.02
N TYR A 58 5.91 -0.79 -4.96
CA TYR A 58 4.92 -1.26 -4.00
C TYR A 58 5.55 -1.45 -2.61
N ASN A 59 4.70 -1.71 -1.62
CA ASN A 59 5.16 -2.07 -0.28
C ASN A 59 5.14 -3.59 -0.17
N LYS A 60 6.31 -4.20 0.01
CA LYS A 60 6.43 -5.62 0.29
C LYS A 60 6.08 -5.88 1.75
N PHE A 61 5.12 -6.75 1.96
CA PHE A 61 4.73 -7.21 3.29
C PHE A 61 5.83 -8.13 3.83
N VAL A 62 6.52 -7.72 4.91
CA VAL A 62 7.47 -8.58 5.63
C VAL A 62 6.81 -9.17 6.86
N ASN A 63 6.21 -8.32 7.68
CA ASN A 63 5.37 -8.70 8.81
C ASN A 63 4.44 -7.54 9.19
N THR A 64 3.66 -7.72 10.25
CA THR A 64 2.68 -6.72 10.72
C THR A 64 3.31 -5.40 11.18
N MET A 65 4.57 -5.40 11.61
CA MET A 65 5.27 -4.22 12.13
C MET A 65 6.18 -3.56 11.09
N SER A 66 6.60 -4.30 10.06
CA SER A 66 7.57 -3.86 9.06
C SER A 66 7.04 -4.13 7.65
N GLN A 67 6.85 -3.05 6.90
CA GLN A 67 6.59 -3.07 5.46
C GLN A 67 7.75 -2.35 4.77
N LYS A 68 8.28 -2.93 3.70
CA LYS A 68 9.45 -2.37 3.00
C LYS A 68 9.02 -1.83 1.63
N PRO A 69 9.29 -0.54 1.30
CA PRO A 69 9.07 -0.04 -0.05
C PRO A 69 10.09 -0.71 -0.98
N VAL A 70 9.60 -1.31 -2.05
CA VAL A 70 10.40 -2.00 -3.06
C VAL A 70 10.04 -1.44 -4.43
N VAL A 71 11.07 -1.18 -5.24
CA VAL A 71 10.93 -0.92 -6.66
C VAL A 71 11.54 -2.11 -7.39
N GLN A 72 10.70 -2.89 -8.05
CA GLN A 72 11.10 -4.09 -8.78
C GLN A 72 10.97 -3.82 -10.28
N GLN A 73 11.98 -4.26 -11.03
CA GLN A 73 11.92 -4.23 -12.50
C GLN A 73 11.08 -5.39 -13.00
N LEU A 74 10.13 -5.12 -13.88
CA LEU A 74 9.30 -6.12 -14.54
C LEU A 74 9.88 -6.50 -15.90
N VAL A 75 10.18 -5.50 -16.72
CA VAL A 75 10.70 -5.68 -18.09
C VAL A 75 11.79 -4.63 -18.36
N PRO A 76 12.93 -4.95 -19.00
CA PRO A 76 13.40 -6.31 -19.31
C PRO A 76 13.56 -7.14 -18.03
N LEU A 77 13.39 -8.46 -18.15
CA LEU A 77 13.46 -9.36 -16.99
C LEU A 77 14.85 -9.25 -16.35
N PRO A 78 14.94 -9.00 -15.03
CA PRO A 78 16.22 -8.94 -14.36
C PRO A 78 16.87 -10.33 -14.35
N GLU A 79 18.20 -10.36 -14.36
CA GLU A 79 18.96 -11.61 -14.24
C GLU A 79 18.60 -12.34 -12.95
N SER A 80 18.43 -13.66 -13.05
CA SER A 80 18.20 -14.51 -11.89
C SER A 80 19.47 -14.58 -11.04
N LYS A 81 19.36 -14.26 -9.75
CA LYS A 81 20.49 -14.37 -8.81
C LYS A 81 20.89 -15.83 -8.51
N ASP A 82 20.00 -16.79 -8.81
CA ASP A 82 20.19 -18.23 -8.66
C ASP A 82 20.44 -18.92 -10.00
N ASP A 83 21.26 -18.32 -10.87
CA ASP A 83 21.74 -18.97 -12.09
C ASP A 83 22.82 -20.02 -11.80
N HIS A 84 22.50 -20.98 -10.93
CA HIS A 84 23.17 -22.29 -10.86
C HIS A 84 22.84 -23.17 -12.09
N LEU A 85 22.66 -22.55 -13.27
CA LEU A 85 22.41 -23.26 -14.52
C LEU A 85 23.62 -24.10 -14.94
N ASN A 86 24.82 -23.71 -14.49
CA ASN A 86 26.06 -24.46 -14.74
C ASN A 86 26.26 -25.68 -13.83
N GLU A 87 25.49 -25.82 -12.73
CA GLU A 87 25.63 -26.92 -11.76
C GLU A 87 24.50 -27.97 -11.87
N ARG A 88 23.42 -27.67 -12.60
CA ARG A 88 22.33 -28.64 -12.86
C ARG A 88 22.71 -29.56 -14.03
N GLN A 89 23.40 -30.65 -13.72
CA GLN A 89 23.78 -31.74 -14.65
C GLN A 89 22.61 -32.50 -15.33
N GLN A 90 21.35 -32.17 -15.03
CA GLN A 90 20.19 -32.73 -15.73
C GLN A 90 19.35 -31.62 -16.34
N THR A 91 19.70 -31.24 -17.58
CA THR A 91 18.78 -30.53 -18.46
C THR A 91 17.80 -31.56 -19.00
N TRP A 92 16.60 -31.65 -18.41
CA TRP A 92 15.50 -32.36 -19.08
C TRP A 92 15.00 -31.48 -20.21
N ASP A 93 15.12 -31.96 -21.44
CA ASP A 93 14.55 -31.31 -22.61
C ASP A 93 13.05 -31.63 -22.66
N TYR A 94 12.21 -30.60 -22.64
CA TYR A 94 10.77 -30.76 -22.67
C TYR A 94 10.32 -30.91 -24.12
N LEU A 95 9.41 -31.86 -24.38
CA LEU A 95 8.69 -31.87 -25.65
C LEU A 95 7.62 -30.78 -25.59
N TYR A 96 7.78 -29.74 -26.41
CA TYR A 96 6.84 -28.63 -26.50
C TYR A 96 5.82 -28.89 -27.61
N GLU A 97 4.55 -28.67 -27.30
CA GLU A 97 3.46 -28.55 -28.27
C GLU A 97 2.71 -27.25 -27.95
N PRO A 98 2.58 -26.26 -28.85
CA PRO A 98 3.00 -26.20 -30.27
C PRO A 98 4.50 -25.89 -30.45
N GLU A 99 4.92 -24.63 -30.55
CA GLU A 99 6.35 -24.26 -30.65
C GLU A 99 6.85 -23.61 -29.34
N PRO A 100 8.12 -23.83 -28.93
CA PRO A 100 8.68 -23.27 -27.70
C PRO A 100 8.56 -21.74 -27.61
N LYS A 101 8.73 -21.04 -28.74
CA LYS A 101 8.64 -19.58 -28.81
C LYS A 101 7.23 -19.08 -28.48
N VAL A 102 6.21 -19.69 -29.08
CA VAL A 102 4.80 -19.32 -28.86
C VAL A 102 4.41 -19.58 -27.41
N LEU A 103 4.86 -20.72 -26.85
CA LEU A 103 4.63 -21.02 -25.44
C LEU A 103 5.30 -19.99 -24.53
N LEU A 104 6.57 -19.67 -24.77
CA LEU A 104 7.33 -18.71 -23.99
C LEU A 104 6.68 -17.31 -24.02
N ASP A 105 6.26 -16.84 -25.18
CA ASP A 105 5.58 -15.54 -25.31
C ASP A 105 4.31 -15.49 -24.45
N SER A 106 3.51 -16.57 -24.46
CA SER A 106 2.30 -16.65 -23.62
C SER A 106 2.61 -16.75 -22.13
N LEU A 107 3.64 -17.50 -21.74
CA LEU A 107 4.06 -17.69 -20.37
C LEU A 107 4.64 -16.40 -19.77
N LEU A 108 5.39 -15.63 -20.55
CA LEU A 108 5.95 -14.36 -20.14
C LEU A 108 4.85 -13.36 -19.77
N VAL A 109 3.79 -13.27 -20.56
CA VAL A 109 2.65 -12.40 -20.24
C VAL A 109 2.02 -12.83 -18.91
N ARG A 110 1.71 -14.12 -18.74
CA ARG A 110 1.12 -14.62 -17.49
C ARG A 110 2.02 -14.45 -16.28
N TYR A 111 3.32 -14.60 -16.46
CA TYR A 111 4.31 -14.36 -15.41
C TYR A 111 4.28 -12.90 -14.95
N LEU A 112 4.28 -11.96 -15.90
CA LEU A 112 4.22 -10.53 -15.59
C LEU A 112 2.90 -10.14 -14.91
N GLU A 113 1.77 -10.67 -15.39
CA GLU A 113 0.47 -10.50 -14.75
C GLU A 113 0.48 -11.00 -13.31
N SER A 114 1.07 -12.18 -13.06
CA SER A 114 1.23 -12.75 -11.72
C SER A 114 2.12 -11.88 -10.82
N GLN A 115 3.21 -11.31 -11.34
CA GLN A 115 4.08 -10.39 -10.58
C GLN A 115 3.33 -9.13 -10.17
N ILE A 116 2.54 -8.54 -11.07
CA ILE A 116 1.73 -7.36 -10.76
C ILE A 116 0.68 -7.69 -9.71
N TYR A 117 -0.03 -8.80 -9.88
CA TYR A 117 -1.03 -9.24 -8.92
C TYR A 117 -0.44 -9.44 -7.52
N GLN A 118 0.69 -10.14 -7.44
CA GLN A 118 1.40 -10.35 -6.19
C GLN A 118 1.79 -9.02 -5.54
N ALA A 119 2.33 -8.07 -6.30
CA ALA A 119 2.71 -6.76 -5.79
C ALA A 119 1.50 -5.97 -5.23
N VAL A 120 0.35 -6.06 -5.89
CA VAL A 120 -0.89 -5.40 -5.43
C VAL A 120 -1.40 -6.06 -4.14
N VAL A 121 -1.43 -7.39 -4.07
CA VAL A 121 -1.86 -8.12 -2.87
C VAL A 121 -0.92 -7.85 -1.69
N ASP A 122 0.40 -7.85 -1.91
CA ASP A 122 1.40 -7.50 -0.90
C ASP A 122 1.21 -6.06 -0.39
N ASN A 123 0.89 -5.13 -1.29
CA ASN A 123 0.64 -3.74 -0.93
C ASN A 123 -0.63 -3.60 -0.09
N LEU A 124 -1.68 -4.33 -0.42
CA LEU A 124 -2.94 -4.34 0.33
C LEU A 124 -2.75 -4.96 1.73
N ALA A 125 -2.03 -6.07 1.83
CA ALA A 125 -1.68 -6.66 3.13
C ALA A 125 -0.84 -5.70 3.98
N SER A 126 0.13 -5.03 3.34
CA SER A 126 0.93 -3.97 3.96
C SER A 126 0.08 -2.80 4.44
N GLU A 127 -0.94 -2.40 3.66
CA GLU A 127 -1.87 -1.33 4.03
C GLU A 127 -2.66 -1.70 5.28
N GLN A 128 -3.25 -2.89 5.34
CA GLN A 128 -4.05 -3.32 6.49
C GLN A 128 -3.21 -3.41 7.76
N ALA A 129 -1.98 -3.93 7.66
CA ALA A 129 -1.04 -3.97 8.78
C ALA A 129 -0.65 -2.57 9.26
N ALA A 130 -0.25 -1.69 8.35
CA ALA A 130 0.12 -0.30 8.69
C ALA A 130 -1.07 0.47 9.29
N ARG A 131 -2.27 0.27 8.74
CA ARG A 131 -3.52 0.86 9.24
C ARG A 131 -3.81 0.39 10.67
N MET A 132 -3.66 -0.90 10.95
CA MET A 132 -3.87 -1.45 12.28
C MET A 132 -2.92 -0.83 13.31
N VAL A 133 -1.63 -0.72 12.99
CA VAL A 133 -0.61 -0.11 13.88
C VAL A 133 -0.91 1.38 14.10
N ALA A 134 -1.23 2.12 13.04
CA ALA A 134 -1.56 3.54 13.14
C ALA A 134 -2.83 3.79 13.97
N MET A 135 -3.85 2.96 13.81
CA MET A 135 -5.10 3.08 14.57
C MET A 135 -4.93 2.71 16.04
N LYS A 136 -4.08 1.72 16.34
CA LYS A 136 -3.70 1.41 17.73
C LYS A 136 -3.02 2.61 18.39
N ALA A 137 -2.02 3.20 17.74
CA ALA A 137 -1.35 4.40 18.25
C ALA A 137 -2.32 5.58 18.40
N ALA A 138 -3.25 5.78 17.46
CA ALA A 138 -4.29 6.80 17.58
C ALA A 138 -5.22 6.57 18.78
N THR A 139 -5.56 5.31 19.07
CA THR A 139 -6.41 4.92 20.20
C THR A 139 -5.71 5.15 21.54
N ASP A 140 -4.43 4.77 21.62
CA ASP A 140 -3.60 5.01 22.81
C ASP A 140 -3.42 6.52 23.07
N ASN A 141 -3.17 7.31 22.02
CA ASN A 141 -3.07 8.77 22.11
C ASN A 141 -4.40 9.42 22.55
N ALA A 142 -5.53 8.94 22.03
CA ALA A 142 -6.85 9.41 22.46
C ALA A 142 -7.11 9.07 23.93
N GLY A 143 -6.71 7.88 24.39
CA GLY A 143 -6.79 7.48 25.80
C GLY A 143 -6.02 8.41 26.73
N ASN A 144 -4.80 8.78 26.34
CA ASN A 144 -3.99 9.75 27.09
C ASN A 144 -4.69 11.12 27.18
N LEU A 145 -5.19 11.64 26.06
CA LEU A 145 -5.90 12.91 26.03
C LEU A 145 -7.18 12.89 26.89
N ILE A 146 -7.92 11.78 26.90
CA ILE A 146 -9.11 11.61 27.76
C ILE A 146 -8.72 11.69 29.24
N ASN A 147 -7.60 11.07 29.63
CA ASN A 147 -7.12 11.13 31.01
C ASN A 147 -6.74 12.55 31.43
N ASP A 148 -6.06 13.29 30.55
CA ASP A 148 -5.70 14.69 30.80
C ASP A 148 -6.95 15.57 30.93
N LEU A 149 -7.92 15.42 30.02
CA LEU A 149 -9.18 16.15 30.07
C LEU A 149 -10.02 15.81 31.31
N ARG A 150 -9.95 14.57 31.81
CA ARG A 150 -10.60 14.17 33.06
C ARG A 150 -10.00 14.91 34.27
N LEU A 151 -8.68 15.11 34.31
CA LEU A 151 -8.05 15.90 35.37
C LEU A 151 -8.50 17.35 35.33
N VAL A 152 -8.54 17.95 34.14
CA VAL A 152 -9.04 19.32 33.94
C VAL A 152 -10.51 19.44 34.36
N TYR A 153 -11.35 18.48 33.95
CA TYR A 153 -12.76 18.42 34.33
C TYR A 153 -12.95 18.36 35.85
N ASN A 154 -12.23 17.47 36.54
CA ASN A 154 -12.35 17.34 37.99
C ASN A 154 -11.90 18.61 38.73
N LYS A 155 -10.84 19.26 38.25
CA LYS A 155 -10.36 20.53 38.81
C LYS A 155 -11.40 21.65 38.60
N ALA A 156 -11.96 21.77 37.39
CA ALA A 156 -13.01 22.74 37.10
C ALA A 156 -14.28 22.48 37.93
N ARG A 157 -14.66 21.21 38.08
CA ARG A 157 -15.81 20.80 38.91
C ARG A 157 -15.62 21.20 40.37
N GLN A 158 -14.44 20.95 40.94
CA GLN A 158 -14.13 21.35 42.32
C GLN A 158 -14.18 22.87 42.49
N ALA A 159 -13.58 23.62 41.57
CA ALA A 159 -13.65 25.08 41.57
C ALA A 159 -15.10 25.60 41.49
N SER A 160 -15.96 24.99 40.66
CA SER A 160 -17.38 25.34 40.57
C SER A 160 -18.11 25.13 41.89
N ILE A 161 -17.94 23.95 42.52
CA ILE A 161 -18.54 23.63 43.82
C ILE A 161 -18.07 24.62 44.90
N THR A 162 -16.77 24.94 44.94
CA THR A 162 -16.24 25.91 45.90
C THR A 162 -16.80 27.31 45.68
N ASN A 163 -16.93 27.75 44.42
CA ASN A 163 -17.53 29.04 44.10
C ASN A 163 -19.00 29.11 44.52
N GLU A 164 -19.79 28.09 44.21
CA GLU A 164 -21.20 28.00 44.64
C GLU A 164 -21.33 28.06 46.17
N LEU A 165 -20.49 27.32 46.90
CA LEU A 165 -20.48 27.37 48.37
C LEU A 165 -20.07 28.75 48.91
N ASN A 166 -19.07 29.39 48.31
CA ASN A 166 -18.65 30.74 48.70
C ASN A 166 -19.77 31.77 48.46
N GLU A 167 -20.51 31.66 47.36
CA GLU A 167 -21.66 32.51 47.07
C GLU A 167 -22.78 32.32 48.09
N ILE A 168 -23.09 31.08 48.48
CA ILE A 168 -24.10 30.78 49.52
C ILE A 168 -23.69 31.39 50.87
N VAL A 169 -22.43 31.22 51.28
CA VAL A 169 -21.94 31.75 52.57
C VAL A 169 -21.90 33.28 52.57
N ALA A 170 -21.43 33.91 51.49
CA ALA A 170 -21.39 35.36 51.37
C ALA A 170 -22.80 35.97 51.35
N GLY A 171 -23.76 35.32 50.68
CA GLY A 171 -25.16 35.73 50.67
C GLY A 171 -25.81 35.61 52.05
N ALA A 172 -25.54 34.52 52.79
CA ALA A 172 -26.06 34.33 54.14
C ALA A 172 -25.48 35.32 55.16
N ALA A 173 -24.22 35.74 55.01
CA ALA A 173 -23.57 36.72 55.89
C ALA A 173 -23.97 38.18 55.62
N ALA A 174 -24.64 38.46 54.49
CA ALA A 174 -25.10 39.79 54.10
C ALA A 174 -26.54 40.11 54.58
N ILE A 175 -27.18 39.17 55.28
CA ILE A 175 -28.52 39.30 55.89
C ILE A 175 -28.35 39.47 57.41
#